data_AF-A0A833SYK2-F1
#
_entry.id   AF-A0A833SYK2-F1
#
_cell.length_a   1.000
_cell.length_b   1.000
_cell.length_c   1.000
_cell.angle_alpha   90.00
_cell.angle_beta   90.00
_cell.angle_gamma   90.00
#
_symmetry.space_group_name_H-M   'P 1'
#
loop_
_entity.id
_entity.type
_entity.pdbx_description
1 polymer ?
#
loop_
_entity_poly.entity_id
_entity_poly.type
_entity_poly.pdbx_seq_one_letter_code
_entity_poly.pdbx_strand_id
1 'polypeptide(L)'
;MPKISRHRNYRKTYRTPSRAFEKERLDQELKLLGEYGLRCKREIWRVQYALSKLRKAARELLTLDPKDPKRLFEGSALLRRLKRYGMLAEDENELDFVLRLNVQKLLERRLQTKVFKQNLAKSIHHARVLIKQRHIRVGKQLVDVPSFLVRMDSEKHIDFAVTSPYGQGRPGRVARRRAAQRAPPAARRTRSKRSEQLWIATTRISGSFLGWMELRAVERCRQQDHFAMRGQPTSDFVSRGVQPDK
;
A
#
# COMPACT_ATOMS: atom_id res chain seq x y z
N MET A 1 16.92 -27.86 25.72
CA MET A 1 17.15 -27.33 24.36
C MET A 1 15.99 -26.44 23.95
N PRO A 2 16.21 -25.22 23.45
CA PRO A 2 15.10 -24.37 23.00
C PRO A 2 14.46 -25.00 21.75
N LYS A 3 13.18 -25.40 21.86
CA LYS A 3 12.37 -25.87 20.72
C LYS A 3 12.01 -24.65 19.86
N ILE A 4 12.65 -24.50 18.70
CA ILE A 4 12.27 -23.47 17.72
C ILE A 4 10.93 -23.89 17.10
N SER A 5 9.82 -23.35 17.59
CA SER A 5 8.45 -23.71 17.20
C SER A 5 7.93 -22.98 15.95
N ARG A 6 8.72 -22.09 15.36
CA ARG A 6 8.27 -21.21 14.25
C ARG A 6 8.54 -21.83 12.87
N HIS A 7 7.61 -22.66 12.40
CA HIS A 7 7.64 -23.30 11.07
C HIS A 7 7.03 -22.41 9.97
N ARG A 8 7.42 -21.13 9.90
CA ARG A 8 6.91 -20.21 8.87
C ARG A 8 7.78 -20.24 7.62
N ASN A 9 7.17 -20.61 6.49
CA ASN A 9 7.87 -20.68 5.21
C ASN A 9 8.01 -19.29 4.56
N TYR A 10 9.25 -18.89 4.29
CA TYR A 10 9.57 -17.69 3.50
C TYR A 10 10.18 -18.11 2.17
N ARG A 11 9.76 -17.47 1.08
CA ARG A 11 10.22 -17.81 -0.28
C ARG A 11 10.61 -16.55 -1.04
N LYS A 12 11.63 -16.67 -1.90
CA LYS A 12 12.01 -15.61 -2.82
C LYS A 12 10.98 -15.48 -3.94
N THR A 13 10.66 -14.24 -4.30
CA THR A 13 9.66 -13.92 -5.33
C THR A 13 10.25 -13.34 -6.61
N TYR A 14 11.57 -13.20 -6.69
CA TYR A 14 12.30 -12.72 -7.85
C TYR A 14 13.64 -13.47 -7.95
N ARG A 15 14.24 -13.40 -9.14
CA ARG A 15 15.62 -13.84 -9.41
C ARG A 15 16.38 -12.68 -10.02
N THR A 16 17.62 -12.46 -9.60
CA THR A 16 18.51 -11.44 -10.19
C THR A 16 19.00 -11.93 -11.56
N PRO A 17 19.09 -11.06 -12.58
CA PRO A 17 19.69 -11.42 -13.86
C PRO A 17 21.15 -11.85 -13.68
N SER A 18 21.62 -12.77 -14.53
CA SER A 18 23.00 -13.28 -14.45
C SER A 18 24.02 -12.22 -14.86
N ARG A 19 23.74 -11.47 -15.93
CA ARG A 19 24.60 -10.40 -16.43
C ARG A 19 24.05 -9.05 -16.00
N ALA A 20 24.84 -8.31 -15.22
CA ALA A 20 24.41 -7.05 -14.62
C ALA A 20 24.31 -5.90 -15.64
N PHE A 21 25.29 -5.75 -16.54
CA PHE A 21 25.42 -4.58 -17.40
C PHE A 21 25.26 -4.92 -18.89
N GLU A 22 24.09 -5.45 -19.25
CA GLU A 22 23.73 -5.73 -20.63
C GLU A 22 22.81 -4.62 -21.15
N LYS A 23 23.29 -3.86 -22.13
CA LYS A 23 22.62 -2.65 -22.63
C LYS A 23 21.18 -2.93 -23.07
N GLU A 24 20.98 -3.94 -23.91
CA GLU A 24 19.66 -4.31 -24.43
C GLU A 24 18.65 -4.62 -23.33
N ARG A 25 19.06 -5.39 -22.31
CA ARG A 25 18.22 -5.72 -21.15
C ARG A 25 17.89 -4.47 -20.35
N LEU A 26 18.86 -3.60 -20.10
CA LEU A 26 18.65 -2.37 -19.33
C LEU A 26 17.68 -1.43 -20.04
N ASP A 27 17.78 -1.30 -21.36
CA ASP A 27 16.91 -0.47 -22.18
C ASP A 27 15.48 -1.01 -22.22
N GLN A 28 15.31 -2.33 -22.40
CA GLN A 28 13.99 -2.99 -22.34
C GLN A 28 13.33 -2.84 -20.96
N GLU A 29 14.09 -3.03 -19.88
CA GLU A 29 13.58 -2.85 -18.52
C GLU A 29 13.18 -1.39 -18.24
N LEU A 30 13.94 -0.43 -18.78
CA LEU A 30 13.65 0.99 -18.60
C LEU A 30 12.37 1.40 -19.35
N LYS A 31 12.17 0.90 -20.57
CA LYS A 31 10.92 1.08 -21.33
C LYS A 31 9.71 0.56 -20.54
N LEU A 32 9.77 -0.68 -20.05
CA LEU A 32 8.70 -1.25 -19.22
C LEU A 32 8.46 -0.48 -17.91
N LEU A 33 9.52 0.06 -17.31
CA LEU A 33 9.42 0.84 -16.08
C LEU A 33 8.66 2.15 -16.32
N GLY A 34 8.93 2.82 -17.44
CA GLY A 34 8.22 4.03 -17.88
C GLY A 34 6.76 3.75 -18.25
N GLU A 35 6.52 2.79 -19.14
CA GLU A 35 5.18 2.44 -19.64
C GLU A 35 4.20 2.02 -18.56
N TYR A 36 4.67 1.32 -17.53
CA TYR A 36 3.81 0.78 -16.47
C TYR A 36 3.97 1.52 -15.12
N GLY A 37 4.75 2.60 -15.08
CA GLY A 37 5.01 3.42 -13.89
C GLY A 37 5.47 2.58 -12.70
N LEU A 38 6.45 1.70 -12.92
CA LEU A 38 6.99 0.82 -11.88
C LEU A 38 8.02 1.59 -11.02
N ARG A 39 8.11 1.26 -9.72
CA ARG A 39 9.06 1.93 -8.81
C ARG A 39 10.51 1.46 -9.00
N CYS A 40 10.69 0.16 -9.25
CA CYS A 40 12.01 -0.43 -9.33
C CYS A 40 12.04 -1.67 -10.24
N LYS A 41 13.23 -1.97 -10.78
CA LYS A 41 13.49 -3.15 -11.63
C LYS A 41 13.12 -4.48 -10.96
N ARG A 42 13.16 -4.53 -9.63
CA ARG A 42 12.71 -5.70 -8.86
C ARG A 42 11.24 -6.06 -9.14
N GLU A 43 10.37 -5.09 -9.41
CA GLU A 43 8.98 -5.39 -9.77
C GLU A 43 8.89 -6.12 -11.12
N ILE A 44 9.76 -5.78 -12.07
CA ILE A 44 9.89 -6.47 -13.36
C ILE A 44 10.39 -7.90 -13.13
N TRP A 45 11.45 -8.06 -12.33
CA TRP A 45 12.04 -9.37 -12.05
C TRP A 45 11.08 -10.32 -11.32
N ARG A 46 10.16 -9.79 -10.50
CA ARG A 46 9.10 -10.61 -9.88
C ARG A 46 8.13 -11.16 -10.92
N VAL A 47 7.75 -10.34 -11.89
CA VAL A 47 6.83 -10.74 -12.98
C VAL A 47 7.52 -11.73 -13.91
N GLN A 48 8.77 -11.46 -14.30
CA GLN A 48 9.58 -12.39 -15.10
C GLN A 48 9.77 -13.74 -14.38
N TYR A 49 10.02 -13.73 -13.07
CA TYR A 49 10.14 -14.96 -12.29
C TYR A 49 8.83 -15.75 -12.22
N ALA A 50 7.68 -15.07 -12.06
CA ALA A 50 6.37 -15.72 -12.11
C ALA A 50 6.10 -16.34 -13.49
N LEU A 51 6.40 -15.62 -14.56
CA LEU A 51 6.25 -16.09 -15.94
C LEU A 51 7.16 -17.29 -16.22
N SER A 52 8.41 -17.25 -15.77
CA SER A 52 9.35 -18.37 -15.88
C SER A 52 8.84 -19.64 -15.19
N LYS A 53 8.19 -19.52 -14.02
CA LYS A 53 7.53 -20.65 -13.35
C LYS A 53 6.37 -21.22 -14.15
N LEU A 54 5.53 -20.36 -14.72
CA LEU A 54 4.40 -20.78 -15.55
C LEU A 54 4.89 -21.54 -16.80
N ARG A 55 5.89 -20.99 -17.51
CA ARG A 55 6.50 -21.65 -18.67
C ARG A 55 7.21 -22.95 -18.32
N LYS A 56 7.87 -23.03 -17.15
CA LYS A 56 8.50 -24.26 -16.68
C LYS A 56 7.45 -25.36 -16.49
N ALA A 57 6.36 -25.07 -15.79
CA ALA A 57 5.26 -26.01 -15.60
C ALA A 57 4.64 -26.44 -16.94
N ALA A 58 4.40 -25.51 -17.87
CA ALA A 58 3.89 -25.84 -19.19
C ALA A 58 4.82 -26.80 -19.97
N ARG A 59 6.14 -26.56 -19.95
CA ARG A 59 7.11 -27.46 -20.61
C ARG A 59 7.12 -28.86 -20.02
N GLU A 60 7.07 -28.99 -18.69
CA GLU A 60 7.00 -30.30 -18.01
C GLU A 60 5.71 -31.07 -18.34
N LEU A 61 4.61 -30.36 -18.59
CA LEU A 61 3.34 -30.99 -18.97
C LEU A 61 3.31 -31.37 -20.46
N LEU A 62 3.98 -30.61 -21.32
CA LEU A 62 4.04 -30.89 -22.76
C LEU A 62 4.92 -32.09 -23.09
N THR A 63 5.87 -32.46 -22.22
CA THR A 63 6.68 -33.68 -22.39
C THR A 63 5.91 -34.98 -22.10
N LEU A 64 4.79 -34.90 -21.38
CA LEU A 64 3.95 -36.06 -21.04
C LEU A 64 2.99 -36.37 -22.19
N ASP A 65 2.51 -37.62 -22.26
CA ASP A 65 1.50 -38.01 -23.24
C ASP A 65 0.18 -37.21 -23.06
N PRO A 66 -0.52 -36.82 -24.13
CA PRO A 66 -1.81 -36.11 -24.04
C PRO A 66 -2.85 -36.80 -23.15
N LYS A 67 -2.83 -38.13 -23.02
CA LYS A 67 -3.80 -38.90 -22.22
C LYS A 67 -3.35 -39.12 -20.78
N ASP A 68 -2.15 -38.68 -20.41
CA ASP A 68 -1.65 -38.83 -19.06
C ASP A 68 -2.53 -38.07 -18.04
N PRO A 69 -2.94 -38.70 -16.93
CA PRO A 69 -3.85 -38.09 -15.96
C PRO A 69 -3.27 -36.81 -15.34
N LYS A 70 -1.95 -36.73 -15.16
CA LYS A 70 -1.27 -35.54 -14.63
C LYS A 70 -1.37 -34.39 -15.61
N ARG A 71 -1.16 -34.64 -16.90
CA ARG A 71 -1.27 -33.62 -17.95
C ARG A 71 -2.69 -33.04 -18.03
N LEU A 72 -3.71 -33.90 -17.96
CA LEU A 72 -5.11 -33.49 -18.00
C LEU A 72 -5.48 -32.63 -16.78
N PHE A 73 -5.09 -33.07 -15.58
CA PHE A 73 -5.44 -32.37 -14.34
C PHE A 73 -4.65 -31.06 -14.16
N GLU A 74 -3.31 -31.12 -14.19
CA GLU A 74 -2.48 -29.94 -13.97
C GLU A 74 -2.57 -28.95 -15.13
N GLY A 75 -2.70 -29.44 -16.37
CA GLY A 75 -2.85 -28.62 -17.56
C GLY A 75 -4.16 -27.82 -17.55
N SER A 76 -5.28 -28.47 -17.29
CA SER A 76 -6.58 -27.79 -17.17
C SER A 76 -6.60 -26.78 -16.02
N ALA A 77 -5.98 -27.11 -14.88
CA ALA A 77 -5.85 -26.19 -13.74
C ALA A 77 -4.99 -24.96 -14.09
N LEU A 78 -3.89 -25.14 -14.82
CA LEU A 78 -3.02 -24.06 -15.27
C LEU A 78 -3.77 -23.09 -16.20
N LEU A 79 -4.45 -23.63 -17.21
CA LEU A 79 -5.24 -22.84 -18.17
C LEU A 79 -6.39 -22.10 -17.49
N ARG A 80 -7.15 -22.78 -16.62
CA ARG A 80 -8.24 -22.16 -15.85
C ARG A 80 -7.76 -20.99 -14.99
N ARG A 81 -6.57 -21.12 -14.38
CA ARG A 81 -5.96 -20.02 -13.60
C ARG A 81 -5.62 -18.84 -14.49
N LEU A 82 -5.02 -19.07 -15.66
CA LEU A 82 -4.62 -18.00 -16.58
C LEU A 82 -5.82 -17.27 -17.19
N LYS A 83 -6.86 -18.02 -17.59
CA LYS A 83 -8.14 -17.45 -18.06
C LYS A 83 -8.83 -16.58 -17.01
N ARG A 84 -8.84 -17.02 -15.75
CA ARG A 84 -9.42 -16.25 -14.64
C ARG A 84 -8.76 -14.87 -14.46
N TYR A 85 -7.47 -14.77 -14.76
CA TYR A 85 -6.74 -13.50 -14.76
C TYR A 85 -6.76 -12.78 -16.11
N GLY A 86 -7.38 -13.34 -17.15
CA GLY A 86 -7.45 -12.73 -18.48
C GLY A 86 -6.10 -12.63 -19.17
N MET A 87 -5.22 -13.61 -18.97
CA MET A 87 -3.90 -13.67 -19.62
C MET A 87 -3.97 -14.37 -20.99
N LEU A 88 -4.93 -15.29 -21.15
CA LEU A 88 -5.24 -16.02 -22.38
C LEU A 88 -6.66 -15.63 -22.83
N ALA A 89 -6.90 -15.63 -24.14
CA ALA A 89 -8.23 -15.49 -24.71
C ALA A 89 -9.10 -16.74 -24.46
N GLU A 90 -10.39 -16.68 -24.78
CA GLU A 90 -11.28 -17.85 -24.60
C GLU A 90 -10.95 -18.98 -25.58
N ASP A 91 -10.48 -18.62 -26.77
CA ASP A 91 -10.10 -19.52 -27.86
C ASP A 91 -8.74 -20.19 -27.63
N GLU A 92 -7.86 -19.57 -26.85
CA GLU A 92 -6.51 -20.06 -26.55
C GLU A 92 -6.55 -21.11 -25.42
N ASN A 93 -6.93 -22.34 -25.76
CA ASN A 93 -7.11 -23.44 -24.81
C ASN A 93 -5.94 -24.44 -24.75
N GLU A 94 -4.86 -24.18 -25.47
CA GLU A 94 -3.72 -25.10 -25.55
C GLU A 94 -2.57 -24.64 -24.66
N LEU A 95 -1.76 -25.60 -24.19
CA LEU A 95 -0.59 -25.33 -23.35
C LEU A 95 0.51 -24.54 -24.10
N ASP A 96 0.53 -24.61 -25.43
CA ASP A 96 1.51 -23.92 -26.25
C ASP A 96 1.37 -22.39 -26.20
N PHE A 97 0.14 -21.88 -26.02
CA PHE A 97 -0.10 -20.44 -25.83
C PHE A 97 0.54 -19.92 -24.53
N VAL A 98 0.67 -20.76 -23.50
CA VAL A 98 1.35 -20.39 -22.25
C VAL A 98 2.84 -20.11 -22.49
N LEU A 99 3.46 -20.81 -23.44
CA LEU A 99 4.86 -20.55 -23.81
C LEU A 99 5.03 -19.19 -24.50
N ARG A 100 4.05 -18.77 -25.30
CA ARG A 100 4.05 -17.49 -26.03
C ARG A 100 3.76 -16.26 -25.14
N LEU A 101 3.42 -16.46 -23.87
CA LEU A 101 3.00 -15.38 -22.97
C LEU A 101 4.10 -14.33 -22.70
N ASN A 102 3.79 -13.04 -22.91
CA ASN A 102 4.72 -11.92 -22.71
C ASN A 102 4.63 -11.30 -21.31
N VAL A 103 5.71 -10.63 -20.88
CA VAL A 103 5.77 -9.91 -19.58
C VAL A 103 4.73 -8.78 -19.53
N GLN A 104 4.49 -8.12 -20.65
CA GLN A 104 3.53 -7.03 -20.80
C GLN A 104 2.11 -7.49 -20.41
N LYS A 105 1.66 -8.66 -20.89
CA LYS A 105 0.33 -9.21 -20.53
C LYS A 105 0.14 -9.34 -19.02
N LEU A 106 1.17 -9.72 -18.26
CA LEU A 106 1.08 -9.76 -16.79
C LEU A 106 1.06 -8.35 -16.16
N LEU A 107 1.81 -7.40 -16.71
CA LEU A 107 1.84 -6.02 -16.22
C LEU A 107 0.51 -5.29 -16.48
N GLU A 108 -0.16 -5.59 -17.59
CA GLU A 108 -1.48 -5.07 -17.93
C GLU A 108 -2.61 -5.54 -17.00
N ARG A 109 -2.43 -6.68 -16.33
CA ARG A 109 -3.40 -7.20 -15.34
C ARG A 109 -3.20 -6.63 -13.94
N ARG A 110 -2.23 -5.75 -13.72
CA ARG A 110 -2.02 -5.10 -12.42
C ARG A 110 -3.12 -4.09 -12.14
N LEU A 111 -3.51 -3.93 -10.88
CA LEU A 111 -4.53 -2.96 -10.48
C LEU A 111 -4.15 -1.54 -10.91
N GLN A 112 -2.86 -1.19 -10.82
CA GLN A 112 -2.34 0.11 -11.26
C GLN A 112 -2.68 0.42 -12.73
N THR A 113 -2.50 -0.54 -13.63
CA THR A 113 -2.71 -0.35 -15.07
C THR A 113 -4.18 -0.42 -15.41
N LYS A 114 -4.94 -1.30 -14.75
CA LYS A 114 -6.40 -1.37 -14.90
C LYS A 114 -7.10 -0.07 -14.49
N VAL A 115 -6.74 0.49 -13.33
CA VAL A 115 -7.28 1.78 -12.86
C VAL A 115 -7.00 2.92 -13.85
N PHE A 116 -5.80 2.94 -14.44
CA PHE A 116 -5.46 3.92 -15.47
C PHE A 116 -6.27 3.71 -16.76
N LYS A 117 -6.33 2.48 -17.27
CA LYS A 117 -7.09 2.15 -18.49
C LYS A 117 -8.61 2.37 -18.34
N GLN A 118 -9.15 2.30 -17.13
CA GLN A 118 -10.55 2.60 -16.81
C GLN A 118 -10.83 4.10 -16.58
N ASN A 119 -9.88 4.99 -16.87
CA ASN A 119 -10.02 6.44 -16.73
C ASN A 119 -10.31 6.95 -15.30
N LEU A 120 -10.11 6.12 -14.27
CA LEU A 120 -10.23 6.53 -12.87
C LEU A 120 -9.06 7.43 -12.42
N ALA A 121 -7.95 7.39 -13.14
CA ALA A 121 -6.75 8.17 -12.86
C ALA A 121 -6.22 8.85 -14.12
N LYS A 122 -5.75 10.09 -13.97
CA LYS A 122 -5.14 10.88 -15.06
C LYS A 122 -3.84 10.30 -15.64
N SER A 123 -3.09 9.56 -14.84
CA SER A 123 -1.77 9.01 -15.20
C SER A 123 -1.53 7.72 -14.43
N ILE A 124 -0.64 6.87 -14.93
CA ILE A 124 -0.23 5.62 -14.27
C ILE A 124 0.39 5.88 -12.90
N HIS A 125 1.12 6.98 -12.74
CA HIS A 125 1.67 7.39 -11.44
C HIS A 125 0.58 7.86 -10.48
N HIS A 126 -0.44 8.56 -11.00
CA HIS A 126 -1.60 8.96 -10.20
C HIS A 126 -2.39 7.74 -9.72
N ALA A 127 -2.59 6.73 -10.57
CA ALA A 127 -3.25 5.47 -10.20
C ALA A 127 -2.55 4.81 -9.01
N ARG A 128 -1.20 4.76 -9.01
CA ARG A 128 -0.43 4.18 -7.91
C ARG A 128 -0.65 4.89 -6.58
N VAL A 129 -0.71 6.23 -6.61
CA VAL A 129 -0.96 7.07 -5.43
C VAL A 129 -2.37 6.82 -4.90
N LEU A 130 -3.39 6.80 -5.76
CA LEU A 130 -4.78 6.55 -5.35
C LEU A 130 -4.95 5.19 -4.67
N ILE A 131 -4.33 4.14 -5.21
CA ILE A 131 -4.35 2.80 -4.60
C ILE A 131 -3.68 2.85 -3.22
N LYS A 132 -2.49 3.43 -3.13
CA LYS A 132 -1.74 3.51 -1.86
C LYS A 132 -2.44 4.33 -0.80
N GLN A 133 -3.16 5.38 -1.19
CA GLN A 133 -3.98 6.21 -0.32
C GLN A 133 -5.34 5.61 0.02
N ARG A 134 -5.60 4.37 -0.41
CA ARG A 134 -6.82 3.62 -0.07
C ARG A 134 -8.09 4.26 -0.63
N HIS A 135 -8.00 4.83 -1.83
CA HIS A 135 -9.15 5.41 -2.51
C HIS A 135 -9.87 4.44 -3.44
N ILE A 136 -9.28 3.28 -3.72
CA ILE A 136 -9.80 2.32 -4.70
C ILE A 136 -10.24 1.04 -3.98
N ARG A 137 -11.39 0.51 -4.40
CA ARG A 137 -11.89 -0.81 -4.01
C ARG A 137 -11.97 -1.72 -5.24
N VAL A 138 -11.87 -3.02 -4.99
CA VAL A 138 -12.13 -4.06 -5.98
C VAL A 138 -13.24 -4.94 -5.42
N GLY A 139 -14.42 -4.88 -6.04
CA GLY A 139 -15.64 -5.43 -5.48
C GLY A 139 -15.99 -4.75 -4.16
N LYS A 140 -16.08 -5.54 -3.09
CA LYS A 140 -16.41 -5.04 -1.73
C LYS A 140 -15.15 -4.63 -0.95
N GLN A 141 -13.98 -5.11 -1.35
CA GLN A 141 -12.74 -4.97 -0.57
C GLN A 141 -11.94 -3.75 -0.98
N LEU A 142 -11.44 -3.02 0.01
CA LEU A 142 -10.45 -1.97 -0.19
C LEU A 142 -9.06 -2.57 -0.44
N VAL A 143 -8.39 -2.15 -1.52
CA VAL A 143 -7.09 -2.69 -1.93
C VAL A 143 -6.03 -1.59 -1.92
N ASP A 144 -4.94 -1.79 -1.18
CA ASP A 144 -3.84 -0.82 -1.02
C ASP A 144 -2.52 -1.25 -1.71
N VAL A 145 -2.57 -2.34 -2.48
CA VAL A 145 -1.42 -2.92 -3.18
C VAL A 145 -1.56 -2.71 -4.70
N PRO A 146 -0.70 -1.90 -5.34
CA PRO A 146 -0.75 -1.67 -6.79
C PRO A 146 -0.31 -2.88 -7.62
N SER A 147 0.41 -3.82 -7.01
CA SER A 147 0.82 -5.10 -7.62
C SER A 147 -0.29 -6.16 -7.61
N PHE A 148 -1.49 -5.84 -7.13
CA PHE A 148 -2.61 -6.77 -7.13
C PHE A 148 -2.97 -7.18 -8.57
N LEU A 149 -3.08 -8.49 -8.83
CA LEU A 149 -3.48 -9.03 -10.12
C LEU A 149 -5.00 -9.11 -10.16
N VAL A 150 -5.61 -8.32 -11.05
CA VAL A 150 -7.06 -8.21 -11.16
C VAL A 150 -7.62 -9.39 -11.96
N ARG A 151 -8.61 -10.08 -11.39
CA ARG A 151 -9.39 -11.12 -12.07
C ARG A 151 -10.38 -10.51 -13.06
N MET A 152 -10.75 -11.25 -14.10
CA MET A 152 -11.76 -10.79 -15.08
C MET A 152 -13.09 -10.45 -14.42
N ASP A 153 -13.59 -11.32 -13.54
CA ASP A 153 -14.85 -11.13 -12.81
C ASP A 153 -14.85 -9.84 -11.97
N SER A 154 -13.70 -9.52 -11.37
CA SER A 154 -13.55 -8.38 -10.47
C SER A 154 -13.24 -7.07 -11.21
N GLU A 155 -12.92 -7.13 -12.49
CA GLU A 155 -12.50 -5.97 -13.29
C GLU A 155 -13.64 -4.96 -13.47
N LYS A 156 -14.89 -5.45 -13.59
CA LYS A 156 -16.09 -4.61 -13.69
C LYS A 156 -16.43 -3.86 -12.39
N HIS A 157 -15.86 -4.30 -11.28
CA HIS A 157 -16.19 -3.81 -9.93
C HIS A 157 -15.05 -2.99 -9.33
N ILE A 158 -14.28 -2.29 -10.16
CA ILE A 158 -13.21 -1.40 -9.71
C ILE A 158 -13.78 0.01 -9.66
N ASP A 159 -13.95 0.53 -8.45
CA ASP A 159 -14.50 1.86 -8.22
C ASP A 159 -13.75 2.58 -7.11
N PHE A 160 -14.07 3.86 -6.93
CA PHE A 160 -13.70 4.55 -5.70
C PHE A 160 -14.36 3.92 -4.47
N ALA A 161 -13.63 3.91 -3.37
CA ALA A 161 -14.15 3.46 -2.09
C ALA A 161 -15.19 4.48 -1.59
N VAL A 162 -16.31 4.00 -1.08
CA VAL A 162 -17.38 4.84 -0.50
C VAL A 162 -16.86 5.68 0.68
N THR A 163 -15.89 5.15 1.42
CA THR A 163 -15.23 5.87 2.53
C THR A 163 -14.33 7.00 2.05
N SER A 164 -13.91 6.98 0.78
CA SER A 164 -12.98 7.97 0.25
C SER A 164 -13.68 9.26 -0.14
N PRO A 165 -12.99 10.41 -0.10
CA PRO A 165 -13.55 11.68 -0.54
C PRO A 165 -14.07 11.66 -2.00
N TYR A 166 -13.52 10.79 -2.84
CA TYR A 166 -13.93 10.64 -4.25
C TYR A 166 -15.19 9.79 -4.44
N GLY A 167 -15.55 8.96 -3.47
CA GLY A 167 -16.70 8.06 -3.51
C GLY A 167 -17.87 8.51 -2.63
N GLN A 168 -17.99 9.81 -2.34
CA GLN A 168 -18.97 10.45 -1.42
C GLN A 168 -18.61 10.43 0.08
N GLY A 169 -17.40 10.01 0.43
CA GLY A 169 -16.90 10.08 1.80
C GLY A 169 -16.62 11.50 2.28
N ARG A 170 -16.43 11.64 3.59
CA ARG A 170 -16.11 12.93 4.23
C ARG A 170 -14.87 13.57 3.59
N PRO A 171 -14.86 14.89 3.32
CA PRO A 171 -13.70 15.56 2.77
C PRO A 171 -12.46 15.39 3.67
N GLY A 172 -11.30 15.24 3.04
CA GLY A 172 -10.03 14.96 3.73
C GLY A 172 -9.61 16.07 4.71
N ARG A 173 -8.67 15.74 5.61
CA ARG A 173 -8.17 16.64 6.68
C ARG A 173 -7.73 18.01 6.14
N VAL A 174 -6.97 18.05 5.04
CA VAL A 174 -6.45 19.31 4.48
C VAL A 174 -7.57 20.15 3.88
N ALA A 175 -8.50 19.54 3.14
CA ALA A 175 -9.68 20.24 2.61
C ALA A 175 -10.52 20.84 3.74
N ARG A 176 -10.75 20.07 4.81
CA ARG A 176 -11.45 20.55 6.02
C ARG A 176 -10.70 21.68 6.72
N ARG A 177 -9.38 21.58 6.88
CA ARG A 177 -8.55 22.63 7.49
C ARG A 177 -8.60 23.92 6.66
N ARG A 178 -8.48 23.81 5.34
CA ARG A 178 -8.56 24.96 4.41
C ARG A 178 -9.96 25.58 4.41
N ALA A 179 -11.02 24.78 4.42
CA ALA A 179 -12.39 25.27 4.53
C ALA A 179 -12.62 26.02 5.86
N ALA A 180 -12.13 25.49 6.98
CA ALA A 180 -12.20 26.16 8.28
C ALA A 180 -11.38 27.47 8.33
N GLN A 181 -10.27 27.55 7.59
CA GLN A 181 -9.49 28.77 7.46
C GLN A 181 -10.22 29.83 6.60
N ARG A 182 -10.91 29.41 5.54
CA ARG A 182 -11.68 30.30 4.66
C ARG A 182 -13.02 30.74 5.26
N ALA A 183 -13.52 30.04 6.28
CA ALA A 183 -14.77 30.40 6.94
C ALA A 183 -14.68 31.78 7.62
N PRO A 184 -15.74 32.61 7.53
CA PRO A 184 -15.75 33.95 8.11
C PRO A 184 -15.58 33.91 9.64
N PRO A 185 -15.01 34.98 10.25
CA PRO A 185 -14.65 35.00 11.67
C PRO A 185 -15.83 34.77 12.63
N ALA A 186 -17.07 35.03 12.20
CA ALA A 186 -18.29 34.73 12.95
C ALA A 186 -18.44 33.23 13.29
N ALA A 187 -18.00 32.32 12.41
CA ALA A 187 -18.04 30.87 12.64
C ALA A 187 -16.84 30.32 13.43
N ARG A 188 -15.74 31.10 13.56
CA ARG A 188 -14.57 30.71 14.39
C ARG A 188 -14.81 30.96 15.88
N ARG A 189 -15.62 31.95 16.24
CA ARG A 189 -15.87 32.39 17.63
C ARG A 189 -16.81 31.48 18.44
N THR A 190 -17.61 30.64 17.80
CA THR A 190 -18.61 29.80 18.50
C THR A 190 -18.00 28.64 19.30
N ARG A 191 -16.72 28.30 19.07
CA ARG A 191 -16.04 27.22 19.80
C ARG A 191 -15.41 27.69 21.13
N SER A 192 -15.02 28.96 21.26
CA SER A 192 -14.51 29.52 22.53
C SER A 192 -15.64 29.90 23.50
N LYS A 193 -16.76 30.40 22.97
CA LYS A 193 -17.91 30.79 23.80
C LYS A 193 -18.59 29.61 24.48
N ARG A 194 -18.53 28.39 23.90
CA ARG A 194 -19.13 27.19 24.50
C ARG A 194 -18.28 26.63 25.66
N SER A 195 -16.96 26.76 25.59
CA SER A 195 -16.07 26.49 26.73
C SER A 195 -16.13 27.58 27.80
N GLU A 196 -16.28 28.85 27.42
CA GLU A 196 -16.51 29.96 28.37
C GLU A 196 -17.87 29.85 29.06
N GLN A 197 -18.93 29.46 28.35
CA GLN A 197 -20.26 29.24 28.95
C GLN A 197 -20.31 28.01 29.84
N LEU A 198 -19.61 26.91 29.50
CA LEU A 198 -19.46 25.76 30.39
C LEU A 198 -18.63 26.12 31.62
N TRP A 199 -17.56 26.91 31.46
CA TRP A 199 -16.77 27.40 32.59
C TRP A 199 -17.62 28.31 33.50
N ILE A 200 -18.28 29.33 32.95
CA ILE A 200 -19.19 30.23 33.69
C ILE A 200 -20.36 29.47 34.34
N ALA A 201 -20.96 28.48 33.67
CA ALA A 201 -22.02 27.66 34.25
C ALA A 201 -21.51 26.77 35.41
N THR A 202 -20.29 26.27 35.32
CA THR A 202 -19.65 25.52 36.41
C THR A 202 -19.31 26.46 37.58
N THR A 203 -18.84 27.69 37.31
CA THR A 203 -18.56 28.72 38.33
C THR A 203 -19.83 29.31 38.96
N ARG A 204 -20.98 29.29 38.26
CA ARG A 204 -22.27 29.81 38.76
C ARG A 204 -23.09 28.78 39.54
N ILE A 205 -22.81 27.48 39.38
CA ILE A 205 -23.38 26.40 40.19
C ILE A 205 -22.64 26.24 41.52
N SER A 206 -21.40 26.72 41.63
CA SER A 206 -20.65 26.80 42.89
C SER A 206 -20.73 28.19 43.54
N GLY A 207 -21.94 28.70 43.78
CA GLY A 207 -22.16 29.94 44.54
C GLY A 207 -21.95 29.80 46.05
N SER A 208 -21.16 28.82 46.49
CA SER A 208 -20.91 28.53 47.92
C SER A 208 -19.69 27.63 48.11
N PHE A 209 -18.56 27.92 47.45
CA PHE A 209 -17.29 27.23 47.73
C PHE A 209 -16.06 28.13 47.59
N LEU A 210 -16.22 29.43 47.85
CA LEU A 210 -15.11 30.39 47.94
C LEU A 210 -14.37 30.34 49.29
N GLY A 211 -14.50 29.24 50.04
CA GLY A 211 -13.83 29.06 51.35
C GLY A 211 -12.83 27.90 51.42
N TRP A 212 -12.66 27.09 50.38
CA TRP A 212 -11.86 25.85 50.49
C TRP A 212 -10.77 25.64 49.43
N MET A 213 -10.63 26.55 48.46
CA MET A 213 -9.58 26.45 47.42
C MET A 213 -8.42 27.44 47.58
N GLU A 214 -8.48 28.34 48.56
CA GLU A 214 -7.37 29.26 48.86
C GLU A 214 -6.30 28.62 49.76
N LEU A 215 -6.62 27.49 50.40
CA LEU A 215 -5.68 26.71 51.24
C LEU A 215 -4.95 25.57 50.51
N ARG A 216 -5.24 25.28 49.23
CA ARG A 216 -4.56 24.22 48.46
C ARG A 216 -3.71 24.71 47.27
N ALA A 217 -3.67 26.02 47.03
CA ALA A 217 -2.84 26.63 46.00
C ALA A 217 -1.44 27.03 46.52
N VAL A 218 -1.30 27.29 47.82
CA VAL A 218 -0.01 27.68 48.44
C VAL A 218 0.94 26.49 48.63
N GLU A 219 0.43 25.26 48.79
CA GLU A 219 1.28 24.06 48.94
C GLU A 219 1.78 23.45 47.62
N ARG A 220 1.17 23.75 46.47
CA ARG A 220 1.65 23.26 45.17
C ARG A 220 2.64 24.19 44.48
N CYS A 221 2.76 25.43 44.92
CA CYS A 221 3.74 26.38 44.40
C CYS A 221 5.15 26.17 45.00
N ARG A 222 5.30 25.33 46.04
CA ARG A 222 6.60 25.05 46.68
C ARG A 222 7.28 23.77 46.17
N GLN A 223 6.63 22.98 45.30
CA GLN A 223 7.15 21.69 44.81
C GLN A 223 7.66 21.71 43.36
N GLN A 224 7.53 22.81 42.61
CA GLN A 224 7.99 22.91 41.22
C GLN A 224 9.34 23.62 41.05
N ASP A 225 9.83 24.34 42.05
CA ASP A 225 11.11 25.07 41.95
C ASP A 225 12.35 24.25 42.33
N HIS A 226 12.20 22.95 42.63
CA HIS A 226 13.33 22.09 43.02
C HIS A 226 13.83 21.12 41.95
N PHE A 227 13.21 21.09 40.75
CA PHE A 227 13.59 20.15 39.67
C PHE A 227 14.19 20.82 38.41
N ALA A 228 14.32 22.16 38.40
CA ALA A 228 14.83 22.92 37.26
C ALA A 228 16.31 23.34 37.39
N MET A 229 17.13 22.60 38.14
CA MET A 229 18.58 22.85 38.26
C MET A 229 19.37 21.54 38.38
N ARG A 230 19.52 20.80 37.27
CA ARG A 230 20.63 19.86 37.02
C ARG A 230 20.56 19.34 35.58
N GLY A 231 21.57 19.65 34.76
CA GLY A 231 21.83 18.95 33.50
C GLY A 231 22.25 19.84 32.33
N GLN A 232 23.53 20.20 32.31
CA GLN A 232 24.22 21.01 31.29
C GLN A 232 24.17 20.41 29.87
N PRO A 233 24.46 21.22 28.82
CA PRO A 233 24.81 20.74 27.50
C PRO A 233 26.31 20.41 27.43
N THR A 234 26.66 19.21 26.96
CA THR A 234 28.03 18.91 26.53
C THR A 234 28.01 18.36 25.11
N SER A 235 28.87 18.97 24.31
CA SER A 235 29.33 18.57 22.99
C SER A 235 29.92 17.15 22.96
N ASP A 236 30.08 16.63 21.74
CA ASP A 236 31.13 15.72 21.24
C ASP A 236 30.48 14.66 20.33
N PHE A 237 30.59 14.78 19.00
CA PHE A 237 31.72 14.39 18.15
C PHE A 237 32.06 12.89 18.25
N VAL A 238 32.37 12.29 17.08
CA VAL A 238 32.87 10.92 16.82
C VAL A 238 31.87 9.96 16.14
N SER A 239 31.90 10.05 14.81
CA SER A 239 32.05 8.96 13.83
C SER A 239 32.07 7.53 14.36
N ARG A 240 31.16 6.67 13.88
CA ARG A 240 31.37 5.22 13.87
C ARG A 240 31.49 4.73 12.43
N GLY A 241 32.73 4.40 12.11
CA GLY A 241 33.12 3.69 10.92
C GLY A 241 32.68 2.23 10.92
N VAL A 242 32.68 1.75 9.69
CA VAL A 242 32.60 0.38 9.21
C VAL A 242 33.63 -0.51 9.91
N GLN A 243 33.25 -1.72 10.31
CA GLN A 243 34.19 -2.83 10.53
C GLN A 243 34.06 -3.84 9.39
N PRO A 244 35.18 -4.35 8.84
CA PRO A 244 35.18 -5.44 7.88
C PRO A 244 35.25 -6.80 8.57
N ASP A 245 34.64 -7.79 7.92
CA ASP A 245 34.76 -9.21 8.22
C ASP A 245 36.19 -9.72 8.01
N LYS A 246 36.76 -10.37 9.03
CA LYS A 246 37.49 -11.65 8.97
C LYS A 246 37.42 -12.33 10.32
#